data_AF-A0A519GLI2-F1
#
_entry.id   AF-A0A519GLI2-F1
#
_cell.length_a   1.000
_cell.length_b   1.000
_cell.length_c   1.000
_cell.angle_alpha   90.00
_cell.angle_beta   90.00
_cell.angle_gamma   90.00
#
_symmetry.space_group_name_H-M   'P 1'
#
loop_
_entity.id
_entity.type
_entity.pdbx_description
1 polymer ?
#
loop_
_entity_poly.entity_id
_entity_poly.type
_entity_poly.pdbx_seq_one_letter_code
_entity_poly.pdbx_strand_id
1 'polypeptide(L)'
;MRNLTWRQIAVILGCVLTLATLAVGIYGLVRGPQAAEPTPAPRPSGEFRAIPEETTPVVTLDDRALPRTTDPIAYARAVASSLFDWDTSLGFLPTDYTAAVLADADPSGEETPGLIADVATYLPTVDQWLDLGAMEVRQTIEIDEAYVPESWTAAVQQAHGHLRPGTT
;
A
#
# COMPACT_ATOMS: atom_id res chain seq x y z
N MET A 1 -34.61 -6.82 30.85
CA MET A 1 -33.15 -6.75 30.75
C MET A 1 -32.60 -7.84 31.66
N ARG A 2 -32.15 -8.97 31.09
CA ARG A 2 -31.78 -10.17 31.86
C ARG A 2 -30.34 -9.99 32.32
N ASN A 3 -30.16 -9.64 33.58
CA ASN A 3 -28.85 -9.40 34.20
C ASN A 3 -28.06 -10.70 34.15
N LEU A 4 -27.12 -10.81 33.21
CA LEU A 4 -26.26 -11.97 33.06
C LEU A 4 -25.34 -12.00 34.29
N THR A 5 -25.56 -12.97 35.17
CA THR A 5 -24.77 -13.08 36.40
C THR A 5 -23.31 -13.36 36.04
N TRP A 6 -22.35 -12.84 36.81
CA TRP A 6 -20.90 -13.06 36.61
C TRP A 6 -20.53 -14.53 36.37
N ARG A 7 -21.27 -15.45 37.01
CA ARG A 7 -21.15 -16.90 36.84
C ARG A 7 -21.50 -17.36 35.42
N GLN A 8 -22.51 -16.77 34.78
CA GLN A 8 -22.87 -17.06 33.39
C GLN A 8 -21.81 -16.54 32.40
N ILE A 9 -21.22 -15.38 32.67
CA ILE A 9 -20.11 -14.84 31.87
C ILE A 9 -18.90 -15.78 31.94
N ALA A 10 -18.53 -16.25 33.14
CA ALA A 10 -17.43 -17.18 33.32
C ALA A 10 -17.68 -18.53 32.61
N VAL A 11 -18.91 -19.04 32.63
CA VAL A 11 -19.27 -20.29 31.93
C VAL A 11 -19.21 -20.11 30.41
N ILE A 12 -19.70 -18.99 29.88
CA ILE A 12 -19.65 -18.70 28.44
C ILE A 12 -18.19 -18.56 27.98
N LEU A 13 -17.37 -17.82 28.73
CA LEU A 13 -15.96 -17.64 28.42
C LEU A 13 -15.21 -18.97 28.42
N GLY A 14 -15.47 -19.82 29.41
CA GLY A 14 -14.88 -21.17 29.48
C GLY A 14 -15.29 -22.04 28.28
N CYS A 15 -16.57 -21.97 27.89
CA CYS A 15 -17.09 -22.72 26.75
C CYS A 15 -16.49 -22.26 25.41
N VAL A 16 -16.26 -20.94 25.26
CA VAL A 16 -15.60 -20.39 24.07
C VAL A 16 -14.13 -20.83 24.02
N LEU A 17 -13.42 -20.82 25.15
CA LEU A 17 -12.01 -21.24 25.21
C LEU A 17 -11.84 -22.73 24.88
N THR A 18 -12.74 -23.58 25.39
CA THR A 18 -12.71 -25.02 25.08
C THR A 18 -13.02 -25.29 23.60
N LEU A 19 -13.97 -24.57 23.01
CA LEU A 19 -14.24 -24.68 21.57
C LEU A 19 -13.07 -24.21 20.72
N ALA A 20 -12.41 -23.11 21.10
CA ALA A 20 -11.24 -22.59 20.39
C ALA A 20 -10.06 -23.58 20.42
N THR A 21 -9.77 -24.17 21.59
CA THR A 21 -8.70 -25.17 21.72
C THR A 21 -9.01 -26.46 20.96
N LEU A 22 -10.27 -26.90 20.95
CA LEU A 22 -10.69 -28.05 20.16
C LEU A 22 -10.56 -27.79 18.66
N ALA A 23 -10.95 -26.61 18.19
CA ALA A 23 -10.81 -26.22 16.78
C ALA A 23 -9.35 -26.19 16.34
N VAL A 24 -8.46 -25.61 17.15
CA VAL A 24 -7.01 -25.60 16.88
C VAL A 24 -6.43 -27.02 16.87
N GLY A 25 -6.83 -27.87 17.81
CA GLY A 25 -6.39 -29.28 17.86
C GLY A 25 -6.81 -30.09 16.64
N ILE A 26 -8.07 -29.93 16.20
CA ILE A 26 -8.59 -30.57 14.98
C ILE A 26 -7.86 -30.03 13.76
N TYR A 27 -7.66 -28.72 13.67
CA TYR A 27 -6.94 -28.09 12.56
C TYR A 27 -5.49 -28.59 12.46
N GLY A 28 -4.80 -28.75 13.61
CA GLY A 28 -3.46 -29.33 13.68
C GLY A 28 -3.42 -30.81 13.26
N LEU A 29 -4.44 -31.60 13.59
CA LEU A 29 -4.56 -33.00 13.14
C LEU A 29 -4.83 -33.12 11.64
N VAL A 30 -5.66 -32.23 11.08
CA VAL A 30 -5.96 -32.19 9.63
C VAL A 30 -4.74 -31.75 8.82
N ARG A 31 -3.94 -30.79 9.33
CA ARG A 31 -2.72 -30.36 8.63
C ARG A 31 -1.56 -31.34 8.71
N GLY A 32 -1.64 -32.35 9.58
CA GLY A 32 -0.60 -33.35 9.79
C GLY A 32 0.73 -32.75 10.32
N PRO A 33 1.55 -33.54 11.02
CA PRO A 33 2.91 -33.11 11.33
C PRO A 33 3.67 -32.92 10.01
N GLN A 34 4.32 -31.76 9.84
CA GLN A 34 5.34 -31.59 8.82
C GLN A 34 6.35 -32.72 9.01
N ALA A 35 6.38 -33.66 8.05
CA ALA A 35 7.41 -34.68 8.02
C ALA A 35 8.74 -33.95 7.89
N ALA A 36 9.61 -34.07 8.90
CA ALA A 36 11.01 -33.73 8.72
C ALA A 36 11.54 -34.66 7.62
N GLU A 37 11.82 -34.08 6.45
CA GLU A 37 12.42 -34.83 5.35
C GLU A 37 13.76 -35.43 5.80
N PRO A 38 14.05 -36.70 5.49
CA PRO A 38 15.36 -37.27 5.74
C PRO A 38 16.39 -36.53 4.89
N THR A 39 17.43 -35.99 5.52
CA THR A 39 18.60 -35.41 4.86
C THR A 39 19.09 -36.32 3.72
N PRO A 40 19.05 -35.88 2.45
CA PRO A 40 19.60 -36.66 1.36
C PRO A 40 21.13 -36.65 1.44
N ALA A 41 21.75 -37.82 1.38
CA ALA A 41 23.19 -37.93 1.15
C ALA A 41 23.58 -37.23 -0.17
N PRO A 42 24.76 -36.59 -0.27
CA PRO A 42 25.15 -35.85 -1.47
C PRO A 42 25.25 -36.80 -2.67
N ARG A 43 24.44 -36.58 -3.70
CA ARG A 43 24.55 -37.27 -5.00
C ARG A 43 25.25 -36.35 -6.00
N PRO A 44 26.19 -36.83 -6.82
CA PRO A 44 26.94 -35.96 -7.73
C PRO A 44 26.04 -35.37 -8.81
N SER A 45 26.41 -34.15 -9.21
CA SER A 45 25.86 -33.24 -10.20
C SER A 45 25.15 -33.88 -11.39
N GLY A 46 23.84 -33.63 -11.50
CA GLY A 46 23.11 -33.70 -12.77
C GLY A 46 22.56 -32.32 -13.07
N GLU A 47 22.93 -31.75 -14.22
CA GLU A 47 22.44 -30.44 -14.67
C GLU A 47 20.91 -30.42 -14.74
N PHE A 48 20.28 -29.78 -13.76
CA PHE A 48 18.89 -29.39 -13.87
C PHE A 48 18.83 -28.13 -14.73
N ARG A 49 18.37 -28.26 -15.97
CA ARG A 49 18.01 -27.11 -16.79
C ARG A 49 16.77 -26.48 -16.16
N ALA A 50 16.99 -25.39 -15.42
CA ALA A 50 15.91 -24.56 -14.89
C ALA A 50 15.01 -24.10 -16.04
N ILE A 51 13.71 -24.33 -15.89
CA ILE A 51 12.68 -23.67 -16.69
C ILE A 51 12.77 -22.19 -16.32
N PRO A 52 12.87 -21.24 -17.27
CA PRO A 52 12.86 -19.83 -16.93
C PRO A 52 11.52 -19.53 -16.25
N GLU A 53 11.56 -19.28 -14.95
CA GLU A 53 10.46 -18.67 -14.23
C GLU A 53 10.29 -17.28 -14.85
N GLU A 54 9.15 -17.03 -15.51
CA GLU A 54 8.78 -15.69 -15.94
C GLU A 54 8.73 -14.83 -14.67
N THR A 55 9.83 -14.15 -14.39
CA THR A 55 9.96 -13.28 -13.23
C THR A 55 9.05 -12.11 -13.51
N THR A 56 7.86 -12.10 -12.90
CA THR A 56 7.04 -10.89 -12.85
C THR A 56 7.93 -9.78 -12.29
N PRO A 57 8.09 -8.64 -13.00
CA PRO A 57 8.96 -7.58 -12.56
C PRO A 57 8.51 -7.11 -11.17
N VAL A 58 9.45 -7.11 -10.22
CA VAL A 58 9.21 -6.59 -8.88
C VAL A 58 9.11 -5.07 -9.01
N VAL A 59 7.94 -4.52 -8.68
CA VAL A 59 7.75 -3.06 -8.61
C VAL A 59 8.45 -2.55 -7.36
N THR A 60 9.29 -1.53 -7.53
CA THR A 60 10.05 -0.88 -6.46
C THR A 60 9.55 0.53 -6.19
N LEU A 61 9.98 1.14 -5.08
CA LEU A 61 9.70 2.55 -4.81
C LEU A 61 10.34 3.47 -5.86
N ASP A 62 11.48 3.09 -6.43
CA ASP A 62 12.16 3.86 -7.47
C ASP A 62 11.32 3.91 -8.75
N ASP A 63 10.58 2.85 -9.08
CA ASP A 63 9.64 2.81 -10.22
C ASP A 63 8.46 3.79 -10.05
N ARG A 64 8.23 4.26 -8.82
CA ARG A 64 7.17 5.22 -8.49
C ARG A 64 7.68 6.66 -8.34
N ALA A 65 8.96 6.92 -8.63
CA ALA A 65 9.51 8.27 -8.54
C ALA A 65 8.83 9.23 -9.53
N LEU A 66 8.60 10.48 -9.10
CA LEU A 66 8.02 11.50 -9.97
C LEU A 66 9.03 11.93 -11.05
N PRO A 67 8.57 12.19 -12.29
CA PRO A 67 9.44 12.62 -13.37
C PRO A 67 10.01 14.01 -13.10
N ARG A 68 11.30 14.20 -13.37
CA ARG A 68 11.93 15.52 -13.40
C ARG A 68 11.64 16.20 -14.74
N THR A 69 10.59 17.01 -14.78
CA THR A 69 10.08 17.62 -16.00
C THR A 69 9.60 19.05 -15.77
N THR A 70 9.61 19.86 -16.84
CA THR A 70 8.97 21.20 -16.87
C THR A 70 7.61 21.16 -17.56
N ASP A 71 7.13 19.99 -17.98
CA ASP A 71 5.76 19.82 -18.48
C ASP A 71 4.79 19.66 -17.28
N PRO A 72 3.95 20.67 -17.01
CA PRO A 72 3.06 20.64 -15.85
C PRO A 72 2.00 19.55 -15.95
N ILE A 73 1.56 19.19 -17.16
CA ILE A 73 0.54 18.16 -17.37
C ILE A 73 1.15 16.78 -17.12
N ALA A 74 2.36 16.53 -17.63
CA ALA A 74 3.06 15.27 -17.36
C ALA A 74 3.31 15.08 -15.87
N TYR A 75 3.76 16.12 -15.17
CA TYR A 75 3.96 16.09 -13.72
C TYR A 75 2.65 15.84 -12.96
N ALA A 76 1.57 16.56 -13.29
CA ALA A 76 0.28 16.39 -12.64
C ALA A 76 -0.30 14.98 -12.82
N ARG A 77 -0.16 14.39 -14.02
CA ARG A 77 -0.56 13.00 -14.27
C ARG A 77 0.25 11.99 -13.45
N ALA A 78 1.56 12.23 -13.30
CA ALA A 78 2.42 11.38 -12.48
C ALA A 78 2.04 11.45 -10.99
N VAL A 79 1.75 12.65 -10.47
CA VAL A 79 1.26 12.82 -9.09
C VAL A 79 -0.06 12.07 -8.88
N ALA A 80 -1.02 12.24 -9.80
CA ALA A 80 -2.30 11.55 -9.71
C ALA A 80 -2.14 10.02 -9.75
N SER A 81 -1.30 9.50 -10.66
CA SER A 81 -1.01 8.07 -10.74
C SER A 81 -0.30 7.57 -9.47
N SER A 82 0.63 8.35 -8.91
CA SER A 82 1.32 7.99 -7.65
C SER A 82 0.31 7.78 -6.52
N LEU A 83 -0.67 8.66 -6.39
CA LEU A 83 -1.66 8.64 -5.29
C LEU A 83 -2.81 7.66 -5.52
N PHE A 84 -3.26 7.49 -6.76
CA PHE A 84 -4.51 6.80 -7.06
C PHE A 84 -4.36 5.49 -7.84
N ASP A 85 -3.17 5.18 -8.37
CA ASP A 85 -2.86 3.89 -8.98
C ASP A 85 -2.07 3.03 -8.00
N TRP A 86 -2.80 2.20 -7.25
CA TRP A 86 -2.25 1.41 -6.16
C TRP A 86 -2.76 -0.02 -6.14
N ASP A 87 -1.92 -0.89 -5.58
CA ASP A 87 -2.15 -2.32 -5.53
C ASP A 87 -1.74 -2.89 -4.17
N THR A 88 -2.70 -3.48 -3.47
CA THR A 88 -2.48 -4.05 -2.15
C THR A 88 -1.68 -5.35 -2.16
N SER A 89 -1.54 -6.00 -3.33
CA SER A 89 -0.77 -7.23 -3.50
C SER A 89 0.74 -7.00 -3.62
N LEU A 90 1.18 -5.75 -3.83
CA LEU A 90 2.60 -5.41 -4.02
C LEU A 90 3.38 -5.28 -2.70
N GLY A 91 2.74 -5.44 -1.54
CA GLY A 91 3.39 -5.37 -0.23
C GLY A 91 3.74 -3.97 0.26
N PHE A 92 3.30 -2.93 -0.47
CA PHE A 92 3.40 -1.53 -0.04
C PHE A 92 2.30 -1.18 0.97
N LEU A 93 2.61 -0.22 1.84
CA LEU A 93 1.67 0.46 2.72
C LEU A 93 1.06 1.68 2.00
N PRO A 94 -0.09 2.21 2.47
CA PRO A 94 -0.65 3.44 1.91
C PRO A 94 0.36 4.60 1.84
N THR A 95 1.22 4.74 2.85
CA THR A 95 2.20 5.85 2.89
C THR A 95 3.30 5.72 1.83
N ASP A 96 3.56 4.52 1.33
CA ASP A 96 4.57 4.31 0.29
C ASP A 96 4.10 4.92 -1.03
N TYR A 97 2.78 4.90 -1.29
CA TYR A 97 2.15 5.52 -2.46
C TYR A 97 2.20 7.06 -2.43
N THR A 98 2.37 7.66 -1.26
CA THR A 98 2.44 9.13 -1.09
C THR A 98 3.86 9.67 -1.00
N ALA A 99 4.84 8.81 -0.72
CA ALA A 99 6.20 9.22 -0.41
C ALA A 99 6.84 10.09 -1.49
N ALA A 100 6.68 9.73 -2.77
CA ALA A 100 7.25 10.48 -3.89
C ALA A 100 6.64 11.89 -4.02
N VAL A 101 5.33 12.03 -3.76
CA VAL A 101 4.63 13.32 -3.79
C VAL A 101 5.06 14.20 -2.62
N LEU A 102 5.11 13.61 -1.41
CA LEU A 102 5.50 14.34 -0.20
C LEU A 102 6.96 14.84 -0.28
N ALA A 103 7.86 14.02 -0.85
CA ALA A 103 9.26 14.39 -1.01
C ALA A 103 9.48 15.58 -1.96
N ASP A 104 8.61 15.77 -2.97
CA ASP A 104 8.78 16.82 -3.98
C ASP A 104 7.95 18.08 -3.70
N ALA A 105 6.79 17.93 -3.06
CA ALA A 105 5.83 19.01 -2.89
C ALA A 105 6.26 20.08 -1.88
N ASP A 106 7.01 19.72 -0.83
CA ASP A 106 7.54 20.70 0.12
C ASP A 106 9.00 20.40 0.50
N PRO A 107 9.97 20.79 -0.35
CA PRO A 107 11.38 20.59 -0.07
C PRO A 107 11.88 21.31 1.20
N SER A 108 11.14 22.34 1.67
CA SER A 108 11.49 23.09 2.88
C SER A 108 11.05 22.44 4.17
N GLY A 109 10.04 21.56 4.14
CA GLY A 109 9.48 20.90 5.32
C GLY A 109 8.47 21.74 6.13
N GLU A 110 8.33 23.03 5.85
CA GLU A 110 7.50 23.98 6.62
C GLU A 110 6.00 23.66 6.57
N GLU A 111 5.49 23.20 5.43
CA GLU A 111 4.08 22.90 5.19
C GLU A 111 3.78 21.40 5.21
N THR A 112 4.82 20.58 5.37
CA THR A 112 4.77 19.11 5.32
C THR A 112 3.74 18.48 6.27
N PRO A 113 3.58 18.90 7.55
CA PRO A 113 2.57 18.30 8.43
C PRO A 113 1.14 18.48 7.91
N GLY A 114 0.83 19.66 7.37
CA GLY A 114 -0.49 19.95 6.78
C GLY A 114 -0.69 19.17 5.48
N LEU A 115 0.33 19.11 4.64
CA LEU A 115 0.30 18.33 3.40
C LEU A 115 0.11 16.82 3.66
N ILE A 116 0.83 16.25 4.62
CA ILE A 116 0.66 14.84 5.00
C ILE A 116 -0.78 14.58 5.44
N ALA A 117 -1.33 15.47 6.28
CA ALA A 117 -2.70 15.33 6.75
C ALA A 117 -3.72 15.40 5.61
N ASP A 118 -3.53 16.31 4.65
CA ASP A 118 -4.38 16.42 3.47
C ASP A 118 -4.26 15.19 2.57
N VAL A 119 -3.04 14.83 2.16
CA VAL A 119 -2.78 13.69 1.26
C VAL A 119 -3.32 12.39 1.85
N ALA A 120 -3.14 12.16 3.15
CA ALA A 120 -3.63 10.95 3.83
C ALA A 120 -5.15 10.77 3.73
N THR A 121 -5.93 11.83 3.54
CA THR A 121 -7.39 11.71 3.37
C THR A 121 -7.81 11.08 2.05
N TYR A 122 -6.92 11.03 1.06
CA TYR A 122 -7.19 10.41 -0.25
C TYR A 122 -6.90 8.91 -0.30
N LEU A 123 -6.24 8.35 0.72
CA LEU A 123 -5.90 6.93 0.77
C LEU A 123 -6.72 6.16 1.79
N PRO A 124 -6.90 4.84 1.61
CA PRO A 124 -7.46 4.00 2.65
C PRO A 124 -6.66 4.11 3.94
N THR A 125 -7.35 4.05 5.08
CA THR A 125 -6.69 3.90 6.37
C THR A 125 -5.92 2.58 6.41
N VAL A 126 -4.98 2.44 7.35
CA VAL A 126 -4.21 1.19 7.49
C VAL A 126 -5.12 -0.01 7.72
N ASP A 127 -6.17 0.12 8.52
CA ASP A 127 -7.14 -0.96 8.75
C ASP A 127 -7.87 -1.33 7.45
N GLN A 128 -8.34 -0.34 6.68
CA GLN A 128 -8.97 -0.57 5.38
C GLN A 128 -8.00 -1.20 4.39
N TRP A 129 -6.73 -0.80 4.41
CA TRP A 129 -5.69 -1.36 3.54
C TRP A 129 -5.46 -2.85 3.81
N LEU A 130 -5.49 -3.28 5.08
CA LEU A 130 -5.36 -4.68 5.45
C LEU A 130 -6.57 -5.50 4.96
N ASP A 131 -7.79 -4.97 5.11
CA ASP A 131 -9.01 -5.61 4.62
C ASP A 131 -8.99 -5.74 3.09
N LEU A 132 -8.59 -4.68 2.38
CA LEU A 132 -8.42 -4.67 0.92
C LEU A 132 -7.32 -5.62 0.45
N GLY A 133 -6.22 -5.71 1.20
CA GLY A 133 -5.11 -6.62 0.93
C GLY A 133 -5.50 -8.09 1.05
N ALA A 134 -6.40 -8.44 1.97
CA ALA A 134 -6.96 -9.79 2.07
C ALA A 134 -7.77 -10.20 0.82
N MET A 135 -8.18 -9.23 0.00
CA MET A 135 -8.92 -9.40 -1.24
C MET A 135 -8.09 -9.05 -2.48
N GLU A 136 -6.79 -8.76 -2.33
CA GLU A 136 -5.88 -8.37 -3.41
C GLU A 136 -6.42 -7.23 -4.29
N VAL A 137 -7.04 -6.22 -3.66
CA VAL A 137 -7.66 -5.11 -4.40
C VAL A 137 -6.61 -4.21 -5.03
N ARG A 138 -6.92 -3.76 -6.24
CA ARG A 138 -6.19 -2.73 -6.99
C ARG A 138 -7.13 -1.58 -7.34
N GLN A 139 -6.62 -0.36 -7.25
CA GLN A 139 -7.24 0.84 -7.80
C GLN A 139 -6.35 1.39 -8.92
N THR A 140 -6.98 1.85 -9.99
CA THR A 140 -6.32 2.52 -11.11
C THR A 140 -7.02 3.83 -11.42
N ILE A 141 -6.29 4.81 -11.94
CA ILE A 141 -6.83 6.07 -12.42
C ILE A 141 -6.58 6.22 -13.92
N GLU A 142 -7.62 6.62 -14.66
CA GLU A 142 -7.51 7.02 -16.06
C GLU A 142 -7.76 8.52 -16.16
N ILE A 143 -6.88 9.23 -16.87
CA ILE A 143 -6.95 10.69 -17.02
C ILE A 143 -7.14 11.00 -18.50
N ASP A 144 -8.40 11.15 -18.90
CA ASP A 144 -8.78 11.45 -20.28
C ASP A 144 -8.20 12.81 -20.73
N GLU A 145 -8.41 13.84 -19.91
CA GLU A 145 -8.02 15.20 -20.21
C GLU A 145 -7.31 15.84 -19.02
N ALA A 146 -6.28 16.63 -19.33
CA ALA A 146 -5.58 17.47 -18.38
C ALA A 146 -5.06 18.69 -19.13
N TYR A 147 -5.30 19.88 -18.58
CA TYR A 147 -4.91 21.14 -19.19
C TYR A 147 -4.52 22.16 -18.12
N VAL A 148 -3.63 23.07 -18.49
CA VAL A 148 -3.33 24.24 -17.68
C VAL A 148 -4.47 25.25 -17.90
N PRO A 149 -5.15 25.73 -16.84
CA PRO A 149 -6.22 26.71 -17.00
C PRO A 149 -5.71 28.00 -17.65
N GLU A 150 -6.50 28.60 -18.55
CA GLU A 150 -6.13 29.87 -19.21
C GLU A 150 -5.85 31.00 -18.21
N SER A 151 -6.51 30.95 -17.04
CA SER A 151 -6.32 31.89 -15.94
C SER A 151 -4.97 31.77 -15.23
N TRP A 152 -4.22 30.68 -15.44
CA TRP A 152 -2.92 30.47 -14.78
C TRP A 152 -1.94 31.60 -15.07
N THR A 153 -1.86 32.06 -16.33
CA THR A 153 -1.01 33.18 -16.73
C THR A 153 -1.32 34.45 -15.94
N ALA A 154 -2.61 34.72 -15.70
CA ALA A 154 -3.03 35.87 -14.90
C ALA A 154 -2.66 35.69 -13.41
N ALA A 155 -2.83 34.47 -12.87
CA ALA A 155 -2.45 34.16 -11.49
C ALA A 155 -0.93 34.35 -11.27
N VAL A 156 -0.09 33.93 -12.21
CA VAL A 156 1.38 34.13 -12.15
C VAL A 156 1.74 35.63 -12.10
N GLN A 157 1.07 36.47 -12.90
CA GLN A 157 1.29 37.91 -12.89
C GLN A 157 0.84 38.57 -11.58
N GLN A 158 -0.29 38.10 -11.02
CA GLN A 158 -0.85 38.58 -9.76
C GLN A 158 -0.08 38.08 -8.54
N ALA A 159 0.70 37.01 -8.67
CA ALA A 159 1.44 36.46 -7.56
C ALA A 159 2.57 37.38 -7.08
N HIS A 160 2.95 38.42 -7.83
CA HIS A 160 3.93 39.44 -7.40
C HIS A 160 5.23 38.87 -6.79
N GLY A 161 5.72 37.75 -7.33
CA GLY A 161 6.94 37.08 -6.84
C GLY A 161 6.76 36.15 -5.64
N HIS A 162 5.53 35.87 -5.21
CA HIS A 162 5.24 34.91 -4.13
C HIS A 162 5.21 33.45 -4.58
N LEU A 163 5.37 33.17 -5.89
CA LEU A 163 5.53 31.80 -6.38
C LEU A 163 6.94 31.29 -6.08
N ARG A 164 7.04 30.05 -5.62
CA ARG A 164 8.33 29.42 -5.36
C ARG A 164 9.06 29.17 -6.69
N PRO A 165 10.40 29.18 -6.72
CA PRO A 165 11.16 28.80 -7.90
C PRO A 165 10.75 27.40 -8.39
N GLY A 166 10.54 27.26 -9.69
CA GLY A 166 10.18 25.98 -10.31
C GLY A 166 8.68 25.66 -10.34
N THR A 167 7.81 26.57 -9.87
CA THR A 167 6.34 26.38 -9.92
C THR A 167 5.66 27.20 -11.02
N THR A 168 6.39 27.63 -12.06
CA THR A 168 5.89 28.45 -13.19
C THR A 168 6.39 27.96 -14.53
#